data_AF-A0AAF0LC20-F1
#
_entry.id   AF-A0AAF0LC20-F1
#
_cell.length_a   1.000
_cell.length_b   1.000
_cell.length_c   1.000
_cell.angle_alpha   90.00
_cell.angle_beta   90.00
_cell.angle_gamma   90.00
#
_symmetry.space_group_name_H-M   'P 1'
#
loop_
_entity.id
_entity.type
_entity.pdbx_description
1 polymer ?
#
loop_
_entity_poly.entity_id
_entity_poly.type
_entity_poly.pdbx_seq_one_letter_code
_entity_poly.pdbx_strand_id
1 'polypeptide(L)' 'MTEYVVDNTGDDRARGVDLVDGDQPPIRLIVRGELPTTIEHEGRTWIATDDVDEEPGALPIAVFRPAD' A
#
# COMPACT_ATOMS: atom_id res chain seq x y z
N MET A 1 24.68 -12.01 11.49
CA MET A 1 24.41 -10.70 12.12
C MET A 1 24.23 -9.75 10.97
N THR A 2 22.99 -9.42 10.63
CA THR A 2 22.68 -8.59 9.46
C THR A 2 22.14 -7.29 9.99
N GLU A 3 22.98 -6.25 9.92
CA GLU A 3 22.67 -4.91 10.38
C GLU A 3 21.97 -4.18 9.22
N TYR A 4 20.68 -3.90 9.39
CA TYR A 4 19.92 -3.08 8.44
C TYR A 4 19.98 -1.62 8.91
N VAL A 5 20.83 -0.82 8.28
CA VAL A 5 20.84 0.63 8.43
C VAL A 5 19.74 1.19 7.53
N VAL A 6 18.62 1.59 8.12
CA VAL A 6 17.59 2.39 7.43
C VAL A 6 17.97 3.84 7.58
N ASP A 7 18.47 4.45 6.49
CA ASP A 7 18.65 5.89 6.38
C ASP A 7 17.26 6.55 6.42
N ASN A 8 16.99 7.27 7.52
CA ASN A 8 15.69 7.82 7.84
C ASN A 8 15.72 9.33 7.56
N THR A 9 15.64 9.71 6.28
CA THR A 9 15.48 11.11 5.88
C THR A 9 14.30 11.29 4.93
N GLY A 10 13.22 11.87 5.46
CA GLY A 10 12.10 12.43 4.70
C GLY A 10 10.80 11.62 4.81
N ASP A 11 9.95 12.02 5.75
CA ASP A 11 8.63 11.44 6.06
C ASP A 11 8.63 9.92 6.32
N ASP A 12 8.89 9.54 7.57
CA ASP A 12 9.03 8.15 8.03
C ASP A 12 7.71 7.34 8.01
N ARG A 13 6.61 7.93 7.54
CA ARG A 13 5.33 7.24 7.46
C ARG A 13 5.29 6.40 6.20
N ALA A 14 5.84 5.20 6.28
CA ALA A 14 5.55 4.15 5.32
C ALA A 14 4.16 3.56 5.61
N ARG A 15 3.32 3.44 4.57
CA ARG A 15 1.99 2.82 4.63
C ARG A 15 1.95 1.65 3.66
N GLY A 16 1.44 0.52 4.14
CA GLY A 16 1.14 -0.62 3.28
C GLY A 16 -0.10 -0.33 2.44
N VAL A 17 -0.05 -0.75 1.18
CA VAL A 17 -1.19 -0.68 0.25
C VAL A 17 -1.33 -2.01 -0.46
N ASP A 18 -2.55 -2.53 -0.55
CA ASP A 18 -2.89 -3.69 -1.38
C ASP A 18 -3.75 -3.26 -2.56
N LEU A 19 -3.28 -3.58 -3.76
CA LEU A 19 -4.04 -3.45 -5.00
C LEU A 19 -4.80 -4.76 -5.21
N VAL A 20 -6.13 -4.72 -5.20
CA VAL A 20 -6.96 -5.93 -5.24
C VAL A 20 -7.88 -5.91 -6.47
N ASP A 21 -7.66 -6.83 -7.41
CA ASP A 21 -8.48 -6.98 -8.62
C ASP A 21 -9.34 -8.25 -8.52
N GLY A 22 -10.60 -8.10 -8.08
CA GLY A 22 -11.52 -9.21 -7.88
C GLY A 22 -10.94 -10.31 -6.97
N ASP A 23 -10.89 -11.54 -7.50
CA ASP A 23 -10.34 -12.73 -6.86
C ASP A 23 -8.84 -12.97 -7.16
N GLN A 24 -8.17 -12.05 -7.85
CA GLN A 24 -6.74 -12.18 -8.08
C GLN A 24 -5.94 -11.96 -6.78
N PRO A 25 -4.76 -12.59 -6.64
CA PRO A 25 -3.88 -12.32 -5.52
C PRO A 25 -3.55 -10.82 -5.41
N PRO A 26 -3.59 -10.24 -4.21
CA PRO A 26 -3.34 -8.81 -4.03
C PRO A 26 -1.87 -8.48 -4.31
N ILE A 27 -1.63 -7.30 -4.91
CA ILE A 27 -0.29 -6.76 -5.11
C ILE A 27 0.01 -5.79 -3.97
N ARG A 28 1.03 -6.12 -3.17
CA ARG A 28 1.43 -5.31 -2.01
C ARG A 28 2.49 -4.28 -2.36
N LEU A 29 2.19 -3.02 -2.08
CA LEU A 29 3.08 -1.86 -2.27
C LEU A 29 3.33 -1.17 -0.92
N ILE A 30 4.45 -0.43 -0.86
CA ILE A 30 4.76 0.47 0.24
C ILE A 30 4.77 1.89 -0.30
N VAL A 31 3.85 2.72 0.20
CA VAL A 31 3.80 4.15 -0.11
C VAL A 31 4.46 4.91 1.02
N ARG A 32 5.36 5.84 0.67
CA ARG A 32 5.99 6.74 1.65
C ARG A 32 5.25 8.07 1.69
N GLY A 33 4.95 8.55 2.88
CA GLY A 33 4.21 9.79 3.10
C GLY A 33 2.71 9.57 3.24
N GLU A 34 1.94 10.57 2.83
CA GLU A 34 0.48 10.51 2.83
C GLU A 34 -0.03 9.53 1.77
N LEU A 35 -1.07 8.77 2.11
CA LEU A 35 -1.71 7.87 1.16
C LEU A 35 -2.43 8.71 0.08
N PRO A 36 -2.12 8.52 -1.20
CA PRO A 36 -2.84 9.20 -2.27
C PRO A 36 -4.25 8.62 -2.39
N THR A 37 -5.15 9.34 -3.03
CA THR A 37 -6.48 8.83 -3.38
C THR A 37 -6.45 7.89 -4.58
N THR A 38 -5.38 7.91 -5.37
CA THR A 38 -5.19 7.09 -6.57
C THR A 38 -3.74 6.65 -6.75
N ILE A 39 -3.52 5.48 -7.32
CA ILE A 39 -2.20 4.91 -7.64
C ILE A 39 -2.20 4.43 -9.10
N GLU A 40 -1.16 4.78 -9.86
CA GLU A 40 -0.90 4.23 -11.18
C GLU A 40 0.02 2.99 -11.03
N HIS A 41 -0.45 1.82 -11.47
CA HIS A 41 0.33 0.58 -11.44
C HIS A 41 0.01 -0.30 -12.65
N GLU A 42 1.06 -0.79 -13.33
CA GLU A 42 0.96 -1.60 -14.57
C GLU A 42 0.08 -0.99 -15.68
N GLY A 43 0.10 0.35 -15.81
CA GLY A 43 -0.70 1.06 -16.80
C GLY A 43 -2.20 1.13 -16.49
N ARG A 44 -2.58 0.82 -15.25
CA ARG A 44 -3.94 0.97 -14.73
C ARG A 44 -3.97 1.95 -13.57
N THR A 45 -5.08 2.67 -13.44
CA THR A 45 -5.38 3.52 -12.30
C THR A 45 -6.11 2.71 -11.23
N TRP A 46 -5.66 2.83 -10.00
CA TRP A 46 -6.25 2.20 -8.82
C TRP A 46 -6.75 3.30 -7.88
N ILE A 47 -7.94 3.15 -7.32
CA ILE A 47 -8.61 4.12 -6.47
C ILE A 47 -8.64 3.58 -5.03
N ALA A 48 -8.28 4.42 -4.08
CA ALA A 48 -8.36 4.10 -2.66
C ALA A 48 -9.81 3.78 -2.28
N THR A 49 -10.02 2.73 -1.51
CA THR A 49 -11.31 2.43 -0.90
C THR A 49 -11.30 2.81 0.58
N ASP A 50 -12.48 2.77 1.21
CA ASP A 50 -12.60 2.88 2.65
C ASP A 50 -12.26 1.56 3.37
N ASP A 51 -11.86 0.51 2.64
CA ASP A 51 -11.44 -0.77 3.19
C ASP A 51 -9.98 -0.73 3.64
N VAL A 52 -9.74 -1.44 4.73
CA VAL A 52 -8.40 -1.69 5.27
C VAL A 52 -8.25 -3.18 5.53
N ASP A 53 -7.14 -3.74 5.10
CA ASP A 53 -6.76 -5.10 5.46
C ASP A 53 -6.11 -5.03 6.86
N GLU A 54 -6.87 -5.49 7.86
CA GLU A 54 -6.48 -5.51 9.27
C GLU A 54 -6.14 -6.94 9.69
N GLU A 55 -4.90 -7.36 9.43
CA GLU A 55 -4.40 -8.61 10.01
C GLU A 55 -4.04 -8.43 11.49
N PRO A 56 -4.41 -9.37 12.38
CA PRO A 56 -4.15 -9.26 13.81
C PRO A 56 -2.64 -9.19 14.09
N GLY A 57 -2.18 -8.04 14.58
CA GLY A 57 -0.78 -7.77 14.90
C GLY A 57 0.02 -7.10 13.78
N ALA A 58 -0.59 -6.82 12.63
CA ALA A 58 0.01 -6.02 11.56
C ALA A 58 -0.40 -4.55 11.62
N LEU A 59 0.35 -3.69 10.93
CA LEU A 59 -0.11 -2.34 10.64
C LEU A 59 -1.24 -2.40 9.60
N PRO A 60 -2.27 -1.55 9.70
CA PRO A 60 -3.37 -1.53 8.73
C PRO A 60 -2.84 -1.22 7.33
N ILE A 61 -3.36 -1.95 6.34
CA ILE A 61 -2.98 -1.84 4.94
C ILE A 61 -4.17 -1.26 4.18
N ALA A 62 -3.97 -0.15 3.49
CA ALA A 62 -5.04 0.48 2.71
C ALA A 62 -5.33 -0.35 1.45
N VAL A 63 -6.61 -0.47 1.09
CA VAL A 63 -7.02 -1.23 -0.10
C VAL A 63 -7.31 -0.28 -1.25
N PHE A 64 -6.83 -0.62 -2.44
CA PHE A 64 -7.15 0.07 -3.67
C PHE A 64 -7.74 -0.92 -4.68
N ARG A 65 -8.71 -0.45 -5.45
CA ARG A 65 -9.40 -1.21 -6.50
C ARG A 65 -9.20 -0.55 -7.86
N PRO A 66 -9.17 -1.29 -8.98
CA PRO A 66 -9.02 -0.67 -10.29
C PRO A 66 -10.17 0.32 -10.54
N ALA A 67 -9.85 1.47 -11.14
CA ALA A 67 -10.84 2.32 -11.77
C ALA A 67 -11.36 1.55 -12.99
N ASP A 68 -12.59 1.05 -12.92
CA ASP A 68 -13.27 0.38 -14.04
C ASP A 68 -13.33 1.28 -15.28
#